data_AF-A0A1W2CQA7-F1
#
_entry.id   AF-A0A1W2CQA7-F1
#
_cell.length_a   1.000
_cell.length_b   1.000
_cell.length_c   1.000
_cell.angle_alpha   90.00
_cell.angle_beta   90.00
_cell.angle_gamma   90.00
#
_symmetry.space_group_name_H-M   'P 1'
#
loop_
_entity.id
_entity.type
_entity.pdbx_description
1 polymer ?
#
loop_
_entity_poly.entity_id
_entity_poly.type
_entity_poly.pdbx_seq_one_letter_code
_entity_poly.pdbx_strand_id
1 'polypeptide(L)'
;MKLNRIKHLIALLIGLQFINPAFAQTGDFDPAKLESELKLNSQKAYAACVRIVNLDVNQQAVGGYFSGVVVDAKGHILTAAHAINPNQAYLVSFPDGREFKAKGLGVIHSIDGAMIVITEKGKWPIAEMGYSLTLETNAPCMSISYPGSFAAKKPTIRFGYIGEPKHKTSFMRSTCLMEPGDSGGALFDLKGRVIGIHSRVSFNLDENLEAPIDNFRKYWEALKEPAVHNAFIKEEQFKMNKKFKQQLPVPQMTELIASYKEQDAIYKNNVFTVKDSLNGSVLSTLVNLNGLLLESGLKGKSFFISKSSMVGAKPKIELKDGSMADAKVIARDEANDLVLLQINQEVAGGVNLNTAAVNFGFEQLGTFLISPKPKAEADMSVLGNFHVSIPKSPERYLGIGVSFNNTDNKMLTTGVFPLASEKQEAKPDDIAVYDGLKKINDRMILTTDDLPEELSKFETNQSIKLEYTKNGGATHTKTITLKPRYVKSNPQKDLFVEGKSLRRDNFKEVFVHDARLAPSECGGPVFDAKGNFYGINIARLSRTSSLAIPAPLIVQFVKGITVL
;
A
#
# COMPACT_ATOMS: atom_id res chain seq x y z
N MET A 1 67.87 0.28 37.88
CA MET A 1 66.97 0.12 39.04
C MET A 1 65.80 1.08 38.87
N LYS A 2 64.55 0.57 38.95
CA LYS A 2 63.28 1.32 39.11
C LYS A 2 63.07 2.58 38.26
N LEU A 3 62.42 2.44 37.10
CA LEU A 3 61.34 3.28 36.56
C LEU A 3 61.21 2.98 35.06
N ASN A 4 60.43 1.97 34.68
CA ASN A 4 59.85 1.86 33.32
C ASN A 4 58.82 0.73 33.16
N ARG A 5 58.50 -0.02 34.23
CA ARG A 5 57.43 -1.03 34.21
C ARG A 5 56.04 -0.54 34.65
N ILE A 6 55.82 0.77 34.83
CA ILE A 6 54.54 1.36 35.28
C ILE A 6 53.90 2.26 34.20
N LYS A 7 54.19 2.04 32.91
CA LYS A 7 53.45 2.72 31.82
C LYS A 7 52.73 1.79 30.85
N HIS A 8 52.91 0.48 30.98
CA HIS A 8 52.21 -0.51 30.15
C HIS A 8 51.13 -1.32 30.89
N LEU A 9 50.90 -1.05 32.18
CA LEU A 9 49.81 -1.68 32.96
C LEU A 9 48.60 -0.76 33.19
N ILE A 10 48.67 0.52 32.80
CA ILE A 10 47.55 1.48 32.93
C ILE A 10 46.90 1.78 31.56
N ALA A 11 47.56 1.44 30.45
CA ALA A 11 46.99 1.55 29.10
C ALA A 11 46.13 0.33 28.69
N LEU A 12 46.10 -0.74 29.50
CA LEU A 12 45.30 -1.95 29.25
C LEU A 12 44.00 -2.01 30.10
N LEU A 13 43.66 -0.94 30.81
CA LEU A 13 42.50 -0.86 31.71
C LEU A 13 41.53 0.29 31.37
N ILE A 14 41.74 0.99 30.24
CA ILE A 14 40.87 2.09 29.77
C ILE A 14 40.24 1.77 28.39
N GLY A 15 40.50 0.57 27.85
CA GLY A 15 40.02 0.15 26.51
C GLY A 15 38.82 -0.81 26.51
N LEU A 16 38.06 -0.93 27.61
CA LEU A 16 37.00 -1.96 27.76
C LEU A 16 35.70 -1.47 28.42
N GLN A 17 35.40 -0.17 28.37
CA GLN A 17 34.16 0.41 28.91
C GLN A 17 33.41 1.31 27.91
N PHE A 18 33.24 0.82 26.68
CA PHE A 18 32.15 1.28 25.80
C PHE A 18 31.46 0.09 25.14
N ILE A 19 31.10 -0.90 25.96
CA ILE A 19 29.90 -1.69 25.68
C ILE A 19 28.88 -1.07 26.62
N ASN A 20 27.95 -0.26 26.09
CA ASN A 20 26.75 0.07 26.84
C ASN A 20 25.94 -1.23 26.94
N PRO A 21 25.78 -1.87 28.12
CA PRO A 21 24.64 -2.73 28.30
C PRO A 21 23.51 -1.78 28.69
N ALA A 22 22.89 -1.14 27.70
CA ALA A 22 21.58 -0.54 27.93
C ALA A 22 20.52 -1.66 27.90
N PHE A 23 20.72 -2.70 28.72
CA PHE A 23 19.64 -3.52 29.23
C PHE A 23 19.07 -2.76 30.43
N ALA A 24 18.22 -1.78 30.13
CA ALA A 24 17.43 -1.08 31.12
C ALA A 24 15.99 -1.62 31.03
N GLN A 25 15.68 -2.54 31.95
CA GLN A 25 14.33 -2.98 32.32
C GLN A 25 13.31 -3.07 31.17
N THR A 26 13.38 -4.17 30.41
CA THR A 26 12.18 -4.69 29.74
C THR A 26 11.21 -5.10 30.84
N GLY A 27 10.23 -4.25 31.18
CA GLY A 27 8.96 -4.81 31.59
C GLY A 27 8.54 -5.73 30.46
N ASP A 28 8.28 -7.02 30.75
CA ASP A 28 8.10 -8.06 29.74
C ASP A 28 7.24 -7.54 28.59
N PHE A 29 7.89 -7.40 27.43
CA PHE A 29 7.19 -6.99 26.23
C PHE A 29 6.25 -8.10 25.81
N ASP A 30 4.98 -7.76 25.75
CA ASP A 30 3.94 -8.67 25.30
C ASP A 30 3.44 -8.23 23.92
N PRO A 31 3.87 -8.90 22.82
CA PRO A 31 3.40 -8.59 21.48
C PRO A 31 1.90 -8.87 21.31
N ALA A 32 1.31 -9.81 22.08
CA ALA A 32 -0.11 -10.08 22.05
C ALA A 32 -0.92 -8.96 22.72
N LYS A 33 -0.37 -8.36 23.80
CA LYS A 33 -0.94 -7.14 24.39
C LYS A 33 -0.89 -5.96 23.42
N LEU A 34 0.24 -5.77 22.74
CA LEU A 34 0.38 -4.73 21.70
C LEU A 34 -0.66 -4.90 20.59
N GLU A 35 -0.81 -6.12 20.05
CA GLU A 35 -1.84 -6.43 19.05
C GLU A 35 -3.25 -6.13 19.59
N SER A 36 -3.54 -6.55 20.83
CA SER A 36 -4.85 -6.33 21.44
C SER A 36 -5.16 -4.84 21.60
N GLU A 37 -4.19 -4.03 22.04
CA GLU A 37 -4.33 -2.57 22.13
C GLU A 37 -4.51 -1.95 20.74
N LEU A 38 -3.75 -2.39 19.74
CA LEU A 38 -3.86 -1.91 18.37
C LEU A 38 -5.25 -2.19 17.78
N LYS A 39 -5.75 -3.42 17.92
CA LYS A 39 -7.08 -3.83 17.43
C LYS A 39 -8.19 -3.02 18.09
N LEU A 40 -8.18 -2.94 19.42
CA LEU A 40 -9.20 -2.20 20.18
C LEU A 40 -9.22 -0.71 19.80
N ASN A 41 -8.05 -0.07 19.80
CA ASN A 41 -7.98 1.39 19.63
C ASN A 41 -8.08 1.81 18.16
N SER A 42 -7.65 0.97 17.21
CA SER A 42 -7.90 1.22 15.79
C SER A 42 -9.39 1.21 15.49
N GLN A 43 -10.15 0.24 16.03
CA GLN A 43 -11.61 0.17 15.88
C GLN A 43 -12.32 1.39 16.47
N LYS A 44 -11.87 1.87 17.65
CA LYS A 44 -12.39 3.08 18.28
C LYS A 44 -12.18 4.33 17.41
N ALA A 45 -11.00 4.47 16.81
CA ALA A 45 -10.63 5.61 15.99
C ALA A 45 -11.22 5.54 14.57
N TYR A 46 -11.44 4.33 14.05
CA TYR A 46 -11.80 4.05 12.66
C TYR A 46 -12.96 4.90 12.14
N ALA A 47 -14.04 4.98 12.92
CA ALA A 47 -15.27 5.66 12.51
C ALA A 47 -15.12 7.18 12.32
N ALA A 48 -14.08 7.80 12.92
CA ALA A 48 -13.82 9.23 12.81
C ALA A 48 -12.95 9.58 11.58
N CYS A 49 -12.32 8.58 10.93
CA CYS A 49 -11.53 8.78 9.73
C CYS A 49 -12.43 8.86 8.51
N VAL A 50 -12.30 9.92 7.73
CA VAL A 50 -13.21 10.23 6.61
C VAL A 50 -12.46 10.39 5.30
N ARG A 51 -13.13 10.04 4.21
CA ARG A 51 -12.69 10.31 2.84
C ARG A 51 -13.32 11.61 2.36
N ILE A 52 -12.52 12.46 1.72
CA ILE A 52 -12.95 13.80 1.32
C ILE A 52 -12.72 13.98 -0.18
N VAL A 53 -13.72 14.52 -0.88
CA VAL A 53 -13.66 14.87 -2.31
C VAL A 53 -14.11 16.31 -2.52
N ASN A 54 -13.52 17.01 -3.48
CA ASN A 54 -13.99 18.34 -3.88
C ASN A 54 -15.35 18.25 -4.57
N LEU A 55 -16.24 19.20 -4.27
CA LEU A 55 -17.48 19.40 -5.01
C LEU A 55 -17.34 20.60 -5.97
N ASP A 56 -17.71 20.43 -7.24
CA ASP A 56 -17.76 21.54 -8.18
C ASP A 56 -18.99 22.46 -7.93
N VAL A 57 -19.16 23.47 -8.78
CA VAL A 57 -20.30 24.41 -8.72
C VAL A 57 -21.66 23.71 -8.90
N ASN A 58 -21.69 22.54 -9.53
CA ASN A 58 -22.88 21.71 -9.74
C ASN A 58 -23.07 20.67 -8.63
N GLN A 59 -22.28 20.73 -7.55
CA GLN A 59 -22.31 19.78 -6.44
C GLN A 59 -21.94 18.36 -6.86
N GLN A 60 -21.14 18.20 -7.92
CA GLN A 60 -20.61 16.93 -8.36
C GLN A 60 -19.20 16.72 -7.82
N ALA A 61 -18.91 15.49 -7.40
CA ALA A 61 -17.59 15.10 -6.94
C ALA A 61 -16.58 15.18 -8.10
N VAL A 62 -15.52 15.96 -7.92
CA VAL A 62 -14.49 16.19 -8.95
C VAL A 62 -13.08 15.94 -8.40
N GLY A 63 -12.20 15.47 -9.28
CA GLY A 63 -10.79 15.22 -8.97
C GLY A 63 -10.54 14.00 -8.08
N GLY A 64 -9.34 13.94 -7.52
CA GLY A 64 -8.94 12.92 -6.56
C GLY A 64 -9.58 13.13 -5.18
N TYR A 65 -9.42 12.13 -4.33
CA TYR A 65 -9.82 12.21 -2.92
C TYR A 65 -8.58 12.30 -2.02
N PHE A 66 -8.81 12.76 -0.79
CA PHE A 66 -7.85 12.81 0.28
C PHE A 66 -8.53 12.41 1.59
N SER A 67 -7.78 12.39 2.69
CA SER A 67 -8.25 11.89 3.99
C SER A 67 -8.44 13.02 5.00
N GLY A 68 -9.21 12.74 6.05
CA GLY A 68 -9.39 13.62 7.20
C GLY A 68 -9.81 12.87 8.45
N VAL A 69 -9.83 13.56 9.58
CA VAL A 69 -10.31 13.01 10.86
C VAL A 69 -11.23 13.99 11.58
N VAL A 70 -12.41 13.53 12.01
CA VAL A 70 -13.34 14.31 12.83
C VAL A 70 -12.84 14.38 14.27
N VAL A 71 -12.71 15.59 14.83
CA VAL A 71 -12.08 15.81 16.14
C VAL A 71 -12.99 16.44 17.19
N ASP A 72 -14.21 16.86 16.83
CA ASP A 72 -15.18 17.37 17.81
C ASP A 72 -16.65 17.21 17.39
N ALA A 73 -17.54 17.49 18.34
CA ALA A 73 -19.00 17.39 18.16
C ALA A 73 -19.60 18.43 17.21
N LYS A 74 -18.83 19.46 16.82
CA LYS A 74 -19.26 20.46 15.85
C LYS A 74 -19.03 19.97 14.42
N GLY A 75 -18.36 18.82 14.23
CA GLY A 75 -18.06 18.27 12.92
C GLY A 75 -16.84 18.91 12.28
N HIS A 76 -15.92 19.48 13.09
CA HIS A 76 -14.63 19.90 12.58
C HIS A 76 -13.78 18.69 12.22
N ILE A 77 -13.22 18.73 11.02
CA ILE A 77 -12.37 17.71 10.44
C ILE A 77 -11.00 18.34 10.20
N LEU A 78 -9.95 17.70 10.71
CA LEU A 78 -8.57 18.08 10.41
C LEU A 78 -8.09 17.40 9.14
N THR A 79 -7.33 18.14 8.33
CA THR A 79 -6.74 17.65 7.08
C THR A 79 -5.48 18.45 6.72
N ALA A 80 -4.87 18.16 5.58
CA ALA A 80 -3.65 18.82 5.12
C ALA A 80 -3.95 20.14 4.39
N ALA A 81 -3.11 21.16 4.59
CA ALA A 81 -3.30 22.48 3.97
C ALA A 81 -3.25 22.44 2.45
N HIS A 82 -2.40 21.59 1.87
CA HIS A 82 -2.29 21.45 0.42
C HIS A 82 -3.50 20.75 -0.24
N ALA A 83 -4.41 20.16 0.55
CA ALA A 83 -5.54 19.40 0.03
C ALA A 83 -6.82 20.25 -0.15
N ILE A 84 -6.91 21.40 0.52
CA ILE A 84 -8.15 22.18 0.59
C ILE A 84 -7.97 23.67 0.32
N ASN A 85 -9.07 24.32 -0.05
CA ASN A 85 -9.19 25.77 -0.17
C ASN A 85 -10.27 26.28 0.80
N PRO A 86 -10.08 27.45 1.44
CA PRO A 86 -11.14 28.06 2.23
C PRO A 86 -12.41 28.32 1.41
N ASN A 87 -13.58 28.18 2.04
CA ASN A 87 -14.89 28.34 1.43
C ASN A 87 -15.28 27.35 0.32
N GLN A 88 -14.37 26.48 -0.12
CA GLN A 88 -14.66 25.40 -1.06
C GLN A 88 -15.61 24.38 -0.45
N ALA A 89 -16.50 23.81 -1.27
CA ALA A 89 -17.42 22.75 -0.87
C ALA A 89 -16.77 21.38 -1.05
N TYR A 90 -17.04 20.48 -0.11
CA TYR A 90 -16.50 19.12 -0.06
C TYR A 90 -17.61 18.11 0.23
N LEU A 91 -17.43 16.89 -0.28
CA LEU A 91 -18.18 15.70 0.12
C LEU A 91 -17.32 14.88 1.08
N VAL A 92 -17.85 14.60 2.26
CA VAL A 92 -17.20 13.80 3.30
C VAL A 92 -17.91 12.46 3.41
N SER A 93 -17.23 11.38 3.08
CA SER A 93 -17.74 10.00 3.20
C SER A 93 -17.17 9.33 4.44
N PHE A 94 -18.05 8.83 5.31
CA PHE A 94 -17.69 8.06 6.51
C PHE A 94 -17.49 6.57 6.18
N PRO A 95 -16.80 5.79 7.04
CA PRO A 95 -16.57 4.37 6.79
C PRO A 95 -17.84 3.52 6.77
N ASP A 96 -18.93 4.01 7.36
CA ASP A 96 -20.26 3.38 7.33
C ASP A 96 -21.06 3.69 6.04
N GLY A 97 -20.48 4.48 5.13
CA GLY A 97 -21.08 4.85 3.85
C GLY A 97 -21.96 6.10 3.88
N ARG A 98 -22.17 6.73 5.04
CA ARG A 98 -22.87 8.02 5.09
C ARG A 98 -22.01 9.11 4.48
N GLU A 99 -22.64 10.01 3.74
CA GLU A 99 -21.96 11.14 3.10
C GLU A 99 -22.61 12.46 3.51
N PHE A 100 -21.79 13.47 3.77
CA PHE A 100 -22.24 14.78 4.22
C PHE A 100 -21.50 15.89 3.50
N LYS A 101 -22.17 17.02 3.31
CA LYS A 101 -21.51 18.22 2.78
C LYS A 101 -20.66 18.88 3.86
N ALA A 102 -19.50 19.38 3.43
CA ALA A 102 -18.60 20.15 4.27
C ALA A 102 -18.09 21.39 3.55
N LYS A 103 -17.56 22.33 4.32
CA LYS A 103 -16.98 23.59 3.83
C LYS A 103 -15.55 23.74 4.35
N GLY A 104 -14.65 24.16 3.47
CA GLY A 104 -13.28 24.53 3.84
C GLY A 104 -13.26 25.74 4.79
N LEU A 105 -12.53 25.62 5.89
CA LEU A 105 -12.28 26.68 6.85
C LEU A 105 -10.85 27.21 6.68
N GLY A 106 -10.04 27.21 7.73
CA GLY A 106 -8.71 27.81 7.75
C GLY A 106 -7.64 26.90 7.18
N VAL A 107 -6.66 27.53 6.51
CA VAL A 107 -5.50 26.88 5.90
C VAL A 107 -4.22 27.56 6.37
N ILE A 108 -3.24 26.79 6.85
CA ILE A 108 -1.94 27.28 7.30
C ILE A 108 -0.82 26.48 6.64
N HIS A 109 -0.30 26.98 5.52
CA HIS A 109 0.69 26.26 4.70
C HIS A 109 2.02 25.97 5.41
N SER A 110 2.45 26.82 6.36
CA SER A 110 3.74 26.65 7.06
C SER A 110 3.79 25.42 7.97
N ILE A 111 2.63 24.94 8.42
CA ILE A 111 2.50 23.71 9.23
C ILE A 111 1.79 22.59 8.45
N ASP A 112 1.46 22.85 7.18
CA ASP A 112 0.61 22.02 6.32
C ASP A 112 -0.70 21.56 6.99
N GLY A 113 -1.31 22.41 7.83
CA GLY A 113 -2.52 22.10 8.58
C GLY A 113 -3.73 22.89 8.07
N ALA A 114 -4.87 22.21 7.96
CA ALA A 114 -6.15 22.81 7.61
C ALA A 114 -7.32 22.17 8.35
N MET A 115 -8.45 22.87 8.32
CA MET A 115 -9.72 22.40 8.87
C MET A 115 -10.84 22.55 7.85
N ILE A 116 -11.75 21.59 7.84
CA ILE A 116 -13.05 21.69 7.19
C ILE A 116 -14.15 21.43 8.22
N VAL A 117 -15.39 21.82 7.94
CA VAL A 117 -16.51 21.57 8.84
C VAL A 117 -17.70 20.98 8.10
N ILE A 118 -18.32 19.96 8.67
CA ILE A 118 -19.58 19.40 8.18
C ILE A 118 -20.67 20.46 8.37
N THR A 119 -21.40 20.79 7.30
CA THR A 119 -22.40 21.88 7.32
C THR A 119 -23.76 21.43 7.85
N GLU A 120 -24.00 20.12 7.85
CA GLU A 120 -25.21 19.50 8.36
C GLU A 120 -25.17 19.34 9.88
N LYS A 121 -26.32 19.25 10.53
CA LYS A 121 -26.40 18.97 11.98
C LYS A 121 -26.42 17.46 12.20
N GLY A 122 -25.66 16.97 13.18
CA GLY A 122 -25.61 15.54 13.45
C GLY A 122 -24.77 15.19 14.67
N LYS A 123 -24.70 13.87 14.94
CA LYS A 123 -23.74 13.29 15.88
C LYS A 123 -22.67 12.57 15.06
N TRP A 124 -21.43 12.96 15.29
CA TRP A 124 -20.28 12.47 14.55
C TRP A 124 -19.47 11.51 15.41
N PRO A 125 -18.93 10.42 14.84
CA PRO A 125 -17.78 9.74 15.45
C PRO A 125 -16.63 10.73 15.58
N ILE A 126 -15.95 10.74 16.72
CA ILE A 126 -14.91 11.71 17.05
C ILE A 126 -13.67 10.97 17.53
N ALA A 127 -12.51 11.37 17.01
CA ALA A 127 -11.22 11.00 17.57
C ALA A 127 -10.74 12.06 18.58
N GLU A 128 -10.26 11.60 19.74
CA GLU A 128 -9.61 12.48 20.70
C GLU A 128 -8.26 12.95 20.14
N MET A 129 -7.92 14.22 20.28
CA MET A 129 -6.57 14.69 19.97
C MET A 129 -5.60 14.34 21.11
N GLY A 130 -4.41 13.86 20.78
CA GLY A 130 -3.28 13.64 21.69
C GLY A 130 -2.39 14.87 21.84
N TYR A 131 -1.12 14.64 22.14
CA TYR A 131 -0.06 15.67 22.25
C TYR A 131 1.24 15.15 21.62
N SER A 132 1.57 15.66 20.43
CA SER A 132 2.78 15.31 19.67
C SER A 132 4.08 15.63 20.41
N LEU A 133 4.13 16.71 21.21
CA LEU A 133 5.30 17.13 21.99
C LEU A 133 5.68 16.14 23.11
N THR A 134 4.82 15.16 23.38
CA THR A 134 5.03 14.13 24.40
C THR A 134 5.52 12.81 23.82
N LEU A 135 5.64 12.75 22.49
CA LEU A 135 6.10 11.56 21.78
C LEU A 135 7.61 11.41 21.90
N GLU A 136 8.03 10.16 22.01
CA GLU A 136 9.42 9.76 21.98
C GLU A 136 9.69 8.95 20.70
N THR A 137 10.95 8.94 20.24
CA THR A 137 11.35 8.02 19.17
C THR A 137 11.05 6.59 19.59
N ASN A 138 10.59 5.77 18.63
CA ASN A 138 10.09 4.40 18.83
C ASN A 138 8.77 4.29 19.62
N ALA A 139 8.04 5.38 19.83
CA ALA A 139 6.65 5.27 20.24
C ALA A 139 5.83 4.60 19.10
N PRO A 140 5.06 3.53 19.36
CA PRO A 140 4.22 2.91 18.34
C PRO A 140 3.06 3.83 17.97
N CYS A 141 2.69 3.75 16.70
CA CYS A 141 1.60 4.49 16.13
C CYS A 141 0.87 3.67 15.07
N MET A 142 -0.32 4.12 14.73
CA MET A 142 -1.11 3.54 13.66
C MET A 142 -1.65 4.64 12.75
N SER A 143 -1.63 4.39 11.45
CA SER A 143 -2.28 5.24 10.45
C SER A 143 -3.63 4.65 10.10
N ILE A 144 -4.66 5.49 10.00
CA ILE A 144 -5.98 5.09 9.49
C ILE A 144 -6.39 6.13 8.45
N SER A 145 -6.34 5.76 7.16
CA SER A 145 -6.50 6.69 6.05
C SER A 145 -7.03 6.00 4.80
N TYR A 146 -7.35 6.76 3.75
CA TYR A 146 -7.87 6.26 2.49
C TYR A 146 -6.79 6.31 1.40
N PRO A 147 -6.12 5.17 1.10
CA PRO A 147 -5.05 5.17 0.12
C PRO A 147 -5.59 5.43 -1.29
N GLY A 148 -4.94 6.32 -2.05
CA GLY A 148 -5.35 6.74 -3.39
C GLY A 148 -5.37 5.62 -4.44
N SER A 149 -4.58 4.56 -4.23
CA SER A 149 -4.24 3.56 -5.24
C SER A 149 -5.36 2.62 -5.70
N PHE A 150 -6.48 2.51 -4.96
CA PHE A 150 -7.57 1.60 -5.34
C PHE A 150 -8.99 2.12 -5.04
N ALA A 151 -9.18 3.44 -5.03
CA ALA A 151 -10.48 4.07 -4.76
C ALA A 151 -11.15 3.51 -3.50
N ALA A 152 -10.38 3.43 -2.40
CA ALA A 152 -10.81 2.77 -1.18
C ALA A 152 -12.12 3.38 -0.65
N LYS A 153 -13.15 2.54 -0.45
CA LYS A 153 -14.42 2.96 0.17
C LYS A 153 -14.36 2.97 1.70
N LYS A 154 -13.38 2.27 2.26
CA LYS A 154 -13.13 2.11 3.68
C LYS A 154 -11.66 2.45 3.95
N PRO A 155 -11.32 3.06 5.09
CA PRO A 155 -9.94 3.37 5.40
C PRO A 155 -9.15 2.08 5.69
N THR A 156 -7.85 2.16 5.45
CA THR A 156 -6.88 1.10 5.69
C THR A 156 -6.07 1.43 6.94
N ILE A 157 -5.93 0.45 7.83
CA ILE A 157 -5.06 0.53 9.00
C ILE A 157 -3.63 0.14 8.62
N ARG A 158 -2.65 0.88 9.12
CA ARG A 158 -1.22 0.56 9.02
C ARG A 158 -0.56 0.75 10.37
N PHE A 159 0.52 0.02 10.61
CA PHE A 159 1.26 0.08 11.86
C PHE A 159 2.69 0.59 11.65
N GLY A 160 3.20 1.30 12.64
CA GLY A 160 4.56 1.81 12.61
C GLY A 160 4.95 2.46 13.92
N TYR A 161 5.99 3.29 13.84
CA TYR A 161 6.59 3.94 14.98
C TYR A 161 6.93 5.39 14.64
N ILE A 162 7.06 6.21 15.67
CA ILE A 162 7.62 7.55 15.57
C ILE A 162 9.13 7.42 15.37
N GLY A 163 9.63 7.81 14.20
CA GLY A 163 11.07 7.89 13.94
C GLY A 163 11.68 9.14 14.55
N GLU A 164 11.11 10.30 14.23
CA GLU A 164 11.56 11.60 14.75
C GLU A 164 10.36 12.42 15.22
N PRO A 165 10.15 12.56 16.54
CA PRO A 165 9.07 13.40 17.09
C PRO A 165 9.18 14.87 16.67
N LYS A 166 10.40 15.33 16.38
CA LYS A 166 10.68 16.68 15.88
C LYS A 166 11.74 16.62 14.77
N HIS A 167 11.29 16.60 13.53
CA HIS A 167 12.13 16.64 12.35
C HIS A 167 12.63 18.06 12.07
N LYS A 168 13.72 18.18 11.28
CA LYS A 168 14.37 19.46 10.94
C LYS A 168 13.45 20.47 10.24
N THR A 169 12.35 20.00 9.64
CA THR A 169 11.36 20.80 8.92
C THR A 169 10.19 21.25 9.79
N SER A 170 10.23 21.05 11.11
CA SER A 170 9.10 21.27 12.05
C SER A 170 7.90 20.32 11.87
N PHE A 171 8.10 19.23 11.14
CA PHE A 171 7.18 18.09 11.05
C PHE A 171 7.61 16.98 12.03
N MET A 172 6.80 15.93 12.16
CA MET A 172 7.25 14.65 12.74
C MET A 172 7.54 13.66 11.61
N ARG A 173 8.37 12.64 11.87
CA ARG A 173 8.57 11.50 10.96
C ARG A 173 8.03 10.22 11.59
N SER A 174 7.24 9.47 10.83
CA SER A 174 6.73 8.15 11.21
C SER A 174 7.18 7.08 10.21
N THR A 175 7.20 5.82 10.65
CA THR A 175 7.45 4.66 9.77
C THR A 175 6.16 4.08 9.17
N CYS A 176 4.99 4.63 9.51
CA CYS A 176 3.74 4.29 8.85
C CYS A 176 3.83 4.69 7.37
N LEU A 177 3.73 3.70 6.49
CA LEU A 177 3.83 3.91 5.04
C LEU A 177 2.73 4.86 4.59
N MET A 178 3.06 5.83 3.74
CA MET A 178 2.11 6.82 3.21
C MET A 178 2.17 6.90 1.68
N GLU A 179 1.04 7.20 1.04
CA GLU A 179 0.91 7.47 -0.40
C GLU A 179 -0.13 8.59 -0.68
N PRO A 180 -0.21 9.11 -1.92
CA PRO A 180 -1.30 10.02 -2.28
C PRO A 180 -2.68 9.45 -1.93
N GLY A 181 -3.58 10.31 -1.44
CA GLY A 181 -4.87 9.92 -0.86
C GLY A 181 -4.84 9.85 0.68
N ASP A 182 -3.69 9.48 1.25
CA ASP A 182 -3.52 9.50 2.71
C ASP A 182 -3.36 10.90 3.27
N SER A 183 -2.91 11.86 2.45
CA SER A 183 -2.76 13.26 2.84
C SER A 183 -4.00 13.76 3.59
N GLY A 184 -3.78 14.36 4.75
CA GLY A 184 -4.81 14.83 5.66
C GLY A 184 -5.40 13.76 6.59
N GLY A 185 -5.11 12.49 6.35
CA GLY A 185 -5.46 11.37 7.24
C GLY A 185 -4.68 11.43 8.56
N ALA A 186 -5.14 10.65 9.53
CA ALA A 186 -4.63 10.74 10.89
C ALA A 186 -3.64 9.63 11.24
N LEU A 187 -2.57 10.06 11.91
CA LEU A 187 -1.70 9.20 12.69
C LEU A 187 -2.18 9.19 14.14
N PHE A 188 -2.31 8.02 14.73
CA PHE A 188 -2.79 7.80 16.08
C PHE A 188 -1.73 7.14 16.96
N ASP A 189 -1.77 7.44 18.26
CA ASP A 189 -1.12 6.58 19.24
C ASP A 189 -1.96 5.32 19.53
N LEU A 190 -1.39 4.39 20.30
CA LEU A 190 -2.08 3.15 20.69
C LEU A 190 -3.29 3.35 21.61
N LYS A 191 -3.64 4.58 22.00
CA LYS A 191 -4.89 4.89 22.72
C LYS A 191 -5.98 5.43 21.79
N GLY A 192 -5.71 5.45 20.49
CA GLY A 192 -6.63 5.95 19.47
C GLY A 192 -6.73 7.47 19.48
N ARG A 193 -5.70 8.18 19.99
CA ARG A 193 -5.66 9.65 20.00
C ARG A 193 -4.86 10.15 18.81
N VAL A 194 -5.36 11.18 18.11
CA VAL A 194 -4.68 11.79 16.96
C VAL A 194 -3.40 12.45 17.43
N ILE A 195 -2.26 12.04 16.91
CA ILE A 195 -0.94 12.59 17.24
C ILE A 195 -0.30 13.34 16.06
N GLY A 196 -0.74 13.08 14.84
CA GLY A 196 -0.30 13.82 13.65
C GLY A 196 -1.29 13.70 12.50
N ILE A 197 -1.10 14.55 11.49
CA ILE A 197 -1.86 14.54 10.24
C ILE A 197 -0.89 14.32 9.07
N HIS A 198 -1.20 13.34 8.22
CA HIS A 198 -0.42 12.97 7.05
C HIS A 198 -0.18 14.13 6.10
N SER A 199 1.08 14.42 5.78
CA SER A 199 1.47 15.60 5.02
C SER A 199 2.26 15.24 3.75
N ARG A 200 3.49 14.72 3.89
CA ARG A 200 4.41 14.55 2.74
C ARG A 200 5.15 13.23 2.80
N VAL A 201 5.28 12.58 1.65
CA VAL A 201 6.10 11.38 1.47
C VAL A 201 7.35 11.74 0.68
N SER A 202 8.47 11.07 0.97
CA SER A 202 9.69 11.10 0.13
C SER A 202 9.83 9.77 -0.61
N PHE A 203 10.83 9.62 -1.48
CA PHE A 203 11.10 8.35 -2.19
C PHE A 203 11.49 7.20 -1.24
N ASN A 204 12.09 7.50 -0.09
CA ASN A 204 12.40 6.52 0.94
C ASN A 204 11.13 6.09 1.71
N LEU A 205 10.92 4.78 1.88
CA LEU A 205 9.75 4.21 2.57
C LEU A 205 9.65 4.65 4.04
N ASP A 206 10.77 5.01 4.67
CA ASP A 206 10.83 5.45 6.07
C ASP A 206 10.79 6.97 6.26
N GLU A 207 10.58 7.72 5.18
CA GLU A 207 10.45 9.17 5.18
C GLU A 207 9.00 9.56 4.89
N ASN A 208 8.16 9.43 5.93
CA ASN A 208 6.76 9.88 5.93
C ASN A 208 6.63 11.00 6.97
N LEU A 209 6.27 12.20 6.52
CA LEU A 209 6.20 13.40 7.34
C LEU A 209 4.75 13.71 7.75
N GLU A 210 4.61 14.05 9.02
CA GLU A 210 3.35 14.29 9.70
C GLU A 210 3.33 15.74 10.21
N ALA A 211 2.23 16.46 9.98
CA ALA A 211 1.96 17.71 10.68
C ALA A 211 1.63 17.37 12.15
N PRO A 212 2.43 17.85 13.14
CA PRO A 212 2.20 17.54 14.55
C PRO A 212 0.83 18.02 15.04
N ILE A 213 0.09 17.21 15.80
CA ILE A 213 -1.26 17.59 16.27
C ILE A 213 -1.25 18.86 17.13
N ASP A 214 -0.16 19.13 17.85
CA ASP A 214 -0.06 20.33 18.68
C ASP A 214 -0.09 21.62 17.86
N ASN A 215 0.32 21.59 16.58
CA ASN A 215 0.17 22.74 15.70
C ASN A 215 -1.32 23.06 15.47
N PHE A 216 -2.17 22.06 15.28
CA PHE A 216 -3.61 22.27 15.11
C PHE A 216 -4.25 22.81 16.39
N ARG A 217 -3.78 22.37 17.57
CA ARG A 217 -4.23 22.91 18.86
C ARG A 217 -3.79 24.36 19.06
N LYS A 218 -2.58 24.69 18.62
CA LYS A 218 -1.97 26.02 18.77
C LYS A 218 -2.62 27.10 17.91
N TYR A 219 -3.15 26.71 16.75
CA TYR A 219 -3.78 27.62 15.78
C TYR A 219 -5.27 27.33 15.61
N TRP A 220 -5.93 26.90 16.68
CA TRP A 220 -7.30 26.37 16.60
C TRP A 220 -8.32 27.43 16.19
N GLU A 221 -8.24 28.65 16.73
CA GLU A 221 -9.14 29.73 16.34
C GLU A 221 -8.91 30.16 14.89
N ALA A 222 -7.65 30.30 14.48
CA ALA A 222 -7.31 30.58 13.07
C ALA A 222 -7.86 29.50 12.13
N LEU A 223 -7.73 28.22 12.47
CA LEU A 223 -8.24 27.12 11.64
C LEU A 223 -9.77 27.12 11.48
N LYS A 224 -10.52 27.76 12.40
CA LYS A 224 -11.99 27.88 12.26
C LYS A 224 -12.40 29.02 11.32
N GLU A 225 -11.51 29.94 11.01
CA GLU A 225 -11.81 31.07 10.13
C GLU A 225 -11.62 30.65 8.66
N PRO A 226 -12.60 30.86 7.75
CA PRO A 226 -12.48 30.52 6.33
C PRO A 226 -11.50 31.41 5.55
N ALA A 227 -10.21 31.30 5.85
CA ALA A 227 -9.13 32.07 5.23
C ALA A 227 -7.81 31.29 5.12
N VAL A 228 -6.92 31.78 4.25
CA VAL A 228 -5.52 31.34 4.24
C VAL A 228 -4.76 32.22 5.22
N HIS A 229 -4.08 31.60 6.19
CA HIS A 229 -3.29 32.32 7.17
C HIS A 229 -1.79 32.06 6.98
N ASN A 230 -1.00 33.12 7.16
CA ASN A 230 0.45 33.08 7.02
C ASN A 230 1.14 32.76 8.35
N ALA A 231 2.42 32.39 8.32
CA ALA A 231 3.19 31.89 9.47
C ALA A 231 3.32 32.83 10.69
N PHE A 232 2.86 34.09 10.60
CA PHE A 232 3.00 35.13 11.64
C PHE A 232 1.78 35.28 12.57
N ILE A 233 0.85 34.32 12.57
CA ILE A 233 -0.28 34.33 13.53
C ILE A 233 0.28 34.25 14.95
N LYS A 234 -0.17 35.17 15.83
CA LYS A 234 0.13 35.11 17.26
C LYS A 234 -0.32 33.77 17.80
N GLU A 235 0.59 33.05 18.44
CA GLU A 235 0.29 31.78 19.08
C GLU A 235 -0.88 31.98 20.05
N GLU A 236 -1.93 31.16 19.92
CA GLU A 236 -2.97 31.11 20.95
C GLU A 236 -2.36 30.48 22.21
N GLN A 237 -2.97 30.72 23.38
CA GLN A 237 -2.46 30.20 24.66
C GLN A 237 -2.54 28.66 24.73
N PHE A 238 -1.63 27.98 24.05
CA PHE A 238 -1.49 26.54 24.10
C PHE A 238 -0.85 26.14 25.44
N LYS A 239 -1.66 25.53 26.31
CA LYS A 239 -1.18 24.94 27.56
C LYS A 239 -0.90 23.46 27.34
N MET A 240 0.38 23.12 27.30
CA MET A 240 0.81 21.72 27.28
C MET A 240 0.33 21.02 28.55
N ASN A 241 -0.34 19.88 28.40
CA ASN A 241 -0.71 19.06 29.54
C ASN A 241 0.47 18.13 29.92
N LYS A 242 1.28 18.54 30.90
CA LYS A 242 2.45 17.78 31.38
C LYS A 242 2.11 16.39 31.96
N LYS A 243 0.83 16.06 32.17
CA LYS A 243 0.38 14.73 32.64
C LYS A 243 0.27 13.69 31.51
N PHE A 244 0.34 14.09 30.25
CA PHE A 244 0.43 13.16 29.13
C PHE A 244 1.92 12.82 28.91
N LYS A 245 2.41 11.78 29.57
CA LYS A 245 3.61 11.06 29.12
C LYS A 245 3.15 9.73 28.52
N GLN A 246 3.64 9.39 27.34
CA GLN A 246 3.48 8.03 26.84
C GLN A 246 4.31 7.13 27.75
N GLN A 247 3.63 6.26 28.49
CA GLN A 247 4.18 5.54 29.65
C GLN A 247 4.70 4.14 29.31
N LEU A 248 4.64 3.76 28.04
CA LEU A 248 5.06 2.43 27.63
C LEU A 248 6.44 2.55 26.99
N PRO A 249 7.50 2.00 27.62
CA PRO A 249 8.67 1.60 26.86
C PRO A 249 8.16 0.51 25.93
N VAL A 250 7.87 0.88 24.68
CA VAL A 250 7.51 -0.11 23.67
C VAL A 250 8.82 -0.49 23.02
N PRO A 251 9.16 -1.77 23.02
CA PRO A 251 10.27 -2.29 22.26
C PRO A 251 10.30 -1.81 20.84
N GLN A 252 11.51 -1.68 20.32
CA GLN A 252 11.74 -1.27 18.94
C GLN A 252 11.06 -2.26 17.99
N MET A 253 10.78 -1.83 16.74
CA MET A 253 10.29 -2.73 15.68
C MET A 253 11.14 -4.01 15.59
N THR A 254 12.45 -3.90 15.85
CA THR A 254 13.40 -5.02 15.90
C THR A 254 13.04 -6.08 16.94
N GLU A 255 12.51 -5.69 18.09
CA GLU A 255 12.09 -6.59 19.17
C GLU A 255 10.71 -7.19 18.90
N LEU A 256 9.80 -6.44 18.26
CA LEU A 256 8.54 -7.00 17.74
C LEU A 256 8.83 -8.07 16.67
N ILE A 257 9.68 -7.76 15.69
CA ILE A 257 10.14 -8.74 14.70
C ILE A 257 10.86 -9.91 15.37
N ALA A 258 11.71 -9.64 16.37
CA ALA A 258 12.39 -10.69 17.13
C ALA A 258 11.43 -11.61 17.87
N SER A 259 10.32 -11.07 18.40
CA SER A 259 9.31 -11.85 19.13
C SER A 259 8.58 -12.88 18.26
N TYR A 260 8.69 -12.76 16.94
CA TYR A 260 8.11 -13.69 15.96
C TYR A 260 9.14 -14.53 15.19
N LYS A 261 10.42 -14.52 15.60
CA LYS A 261 11.49 -15.26 14.89
C LYS A 261 11.27 -16.77 14.88
N GLU A 262 10.73 -17.32 15.96
CA GLU A 262 10.43 -18.76 16.04
C GLU A 262 9.32 -19.14 15.07
N GLN A 263 8.25 -18.34 15.04
CA GLN A 263 7.13 -18.50 14.11
C GLN A 263 7.61 -18.38 12.65
N ASP A 264 8.42 -17.37 12.33
CA ASP A 264 9.03 -17.23 11.00
C ASP A 264 9.87 -18.47 10.63
N ALA A 265 10.71 -18.97 11.55
CA ALA A 265 11.50 -20.19 11.33
C ALA A 265 10.64 -21.42 11.01
N ILE A 266 9.44 -21.52 11.60
CA ILE A 266 8.47 -22.57 11.28
C ILE A 266 7.86 -22.32 9.91
N TYR A 267 7.35 -21.11 9.65
CA TYR A 267 6.55 -20.82 8.45
C TYR A 267 7.38 -20.76 7.17
N LYS A 268 8.65 -20.33 7.24
CA LYS A 268 9.55 -20.30 6.09
C LYS A 268 9.82 -21.68 5.51
N ASN A 269 9.58 -22.75 6.28
CA ASN A 269 9.67 -24.10 5.75
C ASN A 269 8.68 -24.39 4.62
N ASN A 270 7.63 -23.59 4.50
CA ASN A 270 6.59 -23.71 3.48
C ASN A 270 6.78 -22.74 2.31
N VAL A 271 7.89 -22.00 2.26
CA VAL A 271 8.13 -20.97 1.22
C VAL A 271 9.26 -21.41 0.30
N PHE A 272 8.98 -21.39 -1.00
CA PHE A 272 9.92 -21.83 -2.03
C PHE A 272 9.97 -20.83 -3.17
N THR A 273 11.09 -20.77 -3.89
CA THR A 273 11.25 -19.88 -5.05
C THR A 273 10.94 -20.64 -6.33
N VAL A 274 10.00 -20.13 -7.12
CA VAL A 274 9.79 -20.54 -8.50
C VAL A 274 10.71 -19.69 -9.39
N LYS A 275 11.50 -20.34 -10.23
CA LYS A 275 12.28 -19.70 -11.30
C LYS A 275 11.65 -20.04 -12.65
N ASP A 276 11.41 -19.01 -13.44
CA ASP A 276 10.95 -19.10 -14.81
C ASP A 276 11.93 -18.36 -15.72
N SER A 277 12.32 -19.00 -16.82
CA SER A 277 13.33 -18.47 -17.73
C SER A 277 12.93 -17.16 -18.42
N LEU A 278 11.63 -16.84 -18.48
CA LEU A 278 11.10 -15.65 -19.14
C LEU A 278 10.65 -14.58 -18.14
N ASN A 279 10.10 -15.00 -17.00
CA ASN A 279 9.42 -14.13 -16.03
C ASN A 279 10.21 -13.88 -14.73
N GLY A 280 11.42 -14.43 -14.60
CA GLY A 280 12.29 -14.22 -13.45
C GLY A 280 11.98 -15.16 -12.30
N SER A 281 12.02 -14.65 -11.06
CA SER A 281 11.74 -15.42 -9.85
C SER A 281 10.55 -14.88 -9.09
N VAL A 282 9.79 -15.78 -8.49
CA VAL A 282 8.63 -15.46 -7.65
C VAL A 282 8.52 -16.46 -6.50
N LEU A 283 7.96 -16.06 -5.36
CA LEU A 283 7.74 -16.99 -4.26
C LEU A 283 6.54 -17.91 -4.52
N SER A 284 6.52 -19.02 -3.82
CA SER A 284 5.46 -20.02 -3.85
C SER A 284 5.29 -20.63 -2.47
N THR A 285 4.08 -21.10 -2.20
CA THR A 285 3.65 -21.71 -0.96
C THR A 285 3.51 -23.21 -1.15
N LEU A 286 4.30 -24.02 -0.44
CA LEU A 286 4.08 -25.47 -0.34
C LEU A 286 2.75 -25.71 0.38
N VAL A 287 1.87 -26.51 -0.22
CA VAL A 287 0.53 -26.79 0.33
C VAL A 287 0.32 -28.28 0.51
N ASN A 288 -0.37 -28.64 1.58
CA ASN A 288 -0.84 -29.99 1.83
C ASN A 288 -2.29 -30.11 1.34
N LEU A 289 -2.51 -31.03 0.40
CA LEU A 289 -3.80 -31.26 -0.25
C LEU A 289 -4.56 -32.49 0.30
N ASN A 290 -4.06 -33.11 1.36
CA ASN A 290 -4.70 -34.27 1.99
C ASN A 290 -6.11 -33.92 2.46
N GLY A 291 -7.07 -34.77 2.11
CA GLY A 291 -8.48 -34.54 2.41
C GLY A 291 -9.16 -33.47 1.53
N LEU A 292 -8.44 -32.89 0.56
CA LEU A 292 -9.01 -32.01 -0.47
C LEU A 292 -9.04 -32.67 -1.85
N LEU A 293 -8.06 -33.51 -2.16
CA LEU A 293 -7.96 -34.30 -3.39
C LEU A 293 -7.74 -35.80 -3.07
N LEU A 294 -7.96 -36.68 -4.06
CA LEU A 294 -7.76 -38.13 -3.89
C LEU A 294 -6.30 -38.49 -3.58
N GLU A 295 -6.05 -39.24 -2.50
CA GLU A 295 -4.72 -39.56 -1.99
C GLU A 295 -3.80 -40.29 -2.99
N SER A 296 -4.36 -41.15 -3.84
CA SER A 296 -3.61 -41.85 -4.90
C SER A 296 -2.94 -40.89 -5.90
N GLY A 297 -3.54 -39.71 -6.11
CA GLY A 297 -2.99 -38.65 -6.95
C GLY A 297 -1.85 -37.86 -6.31
N LEU A 298 -1.69 -37.95 -4.98
CA LEU A 298 -0.78 -37.13 -4.18
C LEU A 298 0.55 -37.83 -3.83
N LYS A 299 0.57 -39.17 -3.76
CA LYS A 299 1.76 -39.94 -3.35
C LYS A 299 2.98 -39.66 -4.25
N GLY A 300 4.16 -39.45 -3.65
CA GLY A 300 5.40 -39.20 -4.40
C GLY A 300 5.49 -37.79 -5.03
N LYS A 301 4.57 -36.88 -4.68
CA LYS A 301 4.46 -35.56 -5.31
C LYS A 301 4.31 -34.48 -4.24
N SER A 302 4.70 -33.25 -4.61
CA SER A 302 4.47 -32.06 -3.78
C SER A 302 3.82 -30.96 -4.60
N PHE A 303 2.98 -30.16 -3.94
CA PHE A 303 2.15 -29.14 -4.59
C PHE A 303 2.43 -27.75 -4.04
N PHE A 304 2.44 -26.76 -4.93
CA PHE A 304 2.77 -25.39 -4.59
C PHE A 304 1.77 -24.42 -5.22
N ILE A 305 1.36 -23.40 -4.48
CA ILE A 305 0.55 -22.31 -5.01
C ILE A 305 1.41 -21.06 -5.12
N SER A 306 1.30 -20.36 -6.24
CA SER A 306 2.00 -19.09 -6.50
C SER A 306 1.10 -18.16 -7.30
N LYS A 307 1.64 -17.00 -7.69
CA LYS A 307 0.98 -16.08 -8.60
C LYS A 307 1.15 -16.50 -10.08
N SER A 308 0.05 -16.64 -10.80
CA SER A 308 -0.04 -17.12 -12.18
C SER A 308 0.75 -16.24 -13.16
N SER A 309 0.64 -14.92 -13.02
CA SER A 309 1.22 -13.93 -13.93
C SER A 309 2.75 -13.83 -13.94
N MET A 310 3.45 -14.53 -13.03
CA MET A 310 4.91 -14.63 -13.04
C MET A 310 5.42 -16.06 -13.27
N VAL A 311 4.52 -16.99 -13.61
CA VAL A 311 4.85 -18.41 -13.79
C VAL A 311 4.50 -18.82 -15.22
N GLY A 312 5.51 -19.19 -16.00
CA GLY A 312 5.36 -19.64 -17.38
C GLY A 312 4.95 -21.11 -17.50
N ALA A 313 5.19 -21.70 -18.67
CA ALA A 313 4.75 -23.06 -18.99
C ALA A 313 5.68 -24.16 -18.45
N LYS A 314 6.95 -23.85 -18.19
CA LYS A 314 7.97 -24.80 -17.71
C LYS A 314 8.72 -24.25 -16.48
N PRO A 315 8.00 -23.95 -15.39
CA PRO A 315 8.63 -23.42 -14.19
C PRO A 315 9.51 -24.46 -13.51
N LYS A 316 10.49 -23.99 -12.74
CA LYS A 316 11.30 -24.82 -11.84
C LYS A 316 11.19 -24.31 -10.41
N ILE A 317 11.21 -25.21 -9.43
CA ILE A 317 11.19 -24.87 -8.01
C ILE A 317 12.60 -25.07 -7.45
N GLU A 318 13.15 -24.03 -6.82
CA GLU A 318 14.38 -24.12 -6.04
C GLU A 318 14.07 -24.73 -4.68
N LEU A 319 14.64 -25.90 -4.40
CA LEU A 319 14.51 -26.60 -3.13
C LEU A 319 15.45 -26.01 -2.07
N LYS A 320 15.26 -26.42 -0.82
CA LYS A 320 16.04 -25.93 0.32
C LYS A 320 17.53 -26.30 0.24
N ASP A 321 17.87 -27.39 -0.44
CA ASP A 321 19.26 -27.78 -0.72
C ASP A 321 19.89 -27.01 -1.90
N GLY A 322 19.13 -26.11 -2.53
CA GLY A 322 19.54 -25.32 -3.70
C GLY A 322 19.36 -26.04 -5.05
N SER A 323 18.93 -27.31 -5.05
CA SER A 323 18.63 -28.02 -6.29
C SER A 323 17.36 -27.49 -6.96
N MET A 324 17.24 -27.68 -8.27
CA MET A 324 16.09 -27.21 -9.06
C MET A 324 15.24 -28.41 -9.50
N ALA A 325 13.97 -28.43 -9.11
CA ALA A 325 13.00 -29.44 -9.53
C ALA A 325 12.11 -28.89 -10.65
N ASP A 326 11.92 -29.66 -11.72
CA ASP A 326 10.99 -29.29 -12.80
C ASP A 326 9.55 -29.38 -12.28
N ALA A 327 8.79 -28.30 -12.45
CA ALA A 327 7.41 -28.20 -11.99
C ALA A 327 6.42 -28.18 -13.15
N LYS A 328 5.34 -28.96 -13.00
CA LYS A 328 4.20 -28.99 -13.92
C LYS A 328 3.12 -28.03 -13.44
N VAL A 329 2.58 -27.21 -14.34
CA VAL A 329 1.35 -26.43 -14.08
C VAL A 329 0.16 -27.37 -14.12
N ILE A 330 -0.57 -27.46 -13.01
CA ILE A 330 -1.76 -28.32 -12.87
C ILE A 330 -3.04 -27.55 -13.17
N ALA A 331 -3.18 -26.35 -12.61
CA ALA A 331 -4.35 -25.50 -12.78
C ALA A 331 -3.99 -24.03 -12.62
N ARG A 332 -4.82 -23.15 -13.18
CA ARG A 332 -4.75 -21.70 -13.00
C ARG A 332 -6.13 -21.15 -12.62
N ASP A 333 -6.13 -20.19 -11.73
CA ASP A 333 -7.26 -19.30 -11.47
C ASP A 333 -6.91 -17.92 -12.01
N GLU A 334 -7.35 -17.66 -13.25
CA GLU A 334 -7.08 -16.39 -13.92
C GLU A 334 -7.76 -15.20 -13.24
N ALA A 335 -8.84 -15.41 -12.48
CA ALA A 335 -9.53 -14.34 -11.77
C ALA A 335 -8.73 -13.89 -10.55
N ASN A 336 -8.13 -14.83 -9.81
CA ASN A 336 -7.37 -14.57 -8.59
C ASN A 336 -5.85 -14.56 -8.80
N ASP A 337 -5.38 -14.69 -10.04
CA ASP A 337 -3.96 -14.80 -10.38
C ASP A 337 -3.25 -15.97 -9.68
N LEU A 338 -3.92 -17.10 -9.47
CA LEU A 338 -3.31 -18.25 -8.80
C LEU A 338 -2.87 -19.31 -9.80
N VAL A 339 -1.79 -20.01 -9.49
CA VAL A 339 -1.35 -21.20 -10.20
C VAL A 339 -1.02 -22.31 -9.21
N LEU A 340 -1.51 -23.51 -9.50
CA LEU A 340 -1.11 -24.73 -8.79
C LEU A 340 -0.01 -25.44 -9.58
N LEU A 341 1.11 -25.70 -8.91
CA LEU A 341 2.28 -26.38 -9.44
C LEU A 341 2.47 -27.73 -8.76
N GLN A 342 3.01 -28.71 -9.49
CA GLN A 342 3.37 -30.02 -8.97
C GLN A 342 4.82 -30.37 -9.34
N ILE A 343 5.54 -30.99 -8.41
CA ILE A 343 6.80 -31.69 -8.68
C ILE A 343 6.65 -33.18 -8.34
N ASN A 344 7.41 -34.04 -9.03
CA ASN A 344 7.40 -35.50 -8.81
C ASN A 344 8.44 -35.93 -7.77
N GLN A 345 8.39 -35.27 -6.61
CA GLN A 345 9.21 -35.60 -5.45
C GLN A 345 8.49 -35.12 -4.18
N GLU A 346 8.74 -35.79 -3.06
CA GLU A 346 8.17 -35.42 -1.77
C GLU A 346 9.02 -34.36 -1.07
N VAL A 347 8.35 -33.34 -0.56
CA VAL A 347 8.92 -32.25 0.22
C VAL A 347 8.15 -32.18 1.52
N ALA A 348 8.86 -32.30 2.64
CA ALA A 348 8.25 -32.31 3.96
C ALA A 348 7.63 -30.94 4.30
N GLY A 349 6.46 -30.98 4.93
CA GLY A 349 5.71 -29.80 5.39
C GLY A 349 4.48 -29.53 4.53
N GLY A 350 4.20 -28.25 4.34
CA GLY A 350 3.06 -27.76 3.58
C GLY A 350 1.97 -27.16 4.47
N VAL A 351 1.43 -26.03 4.00
CA VAL A 351 0.30 -25.37 4.65
C VAL A 351 -0.92 -26.28 4.55
N ASN A 352 -1.51 -26.64 5.68
CA ASN A 352 -2.73 -27.42 5.71
C ASN A 352 -3.93 -26.53 5.34
N LEU A 353 -4.44 -26.73 4.13
CA LEU A 353 -5.58 -25.98 3.59
C LEU A 353 -6.94 -26.44 4.14
N ASN A 354 -6.99 -27.55 4.88
CA ASN A 354 -8.21 -28.07 5.51
C ASN A 354 -8.42 -27.51 6.93
N THR A 355 -7.66 -26.49 7.33
CA THR A 355 -7.79 -25.80 8.62
C THR A 355 -9.05 -24.92 8.66
N ALA A 356 -9.51 -24.57 9.87
CA ALA A 356 -10.64 -23.66 10.03
C ALA A 356 -10.37 -22.35 9.28
N ALA A 357 -11.26 -22.02 8.34
CA ALA A 357 -11.13 -20.82 7.53
C ALA A 357 -11.11 -19.58 8.44
N VAL A 358 -10.13 -18.69 8.22
CA VAL A 358 -10.10 -17.37 8.87
C VAL A 358 -11.38 -16.62 8.51
N ASN A 359 -12.15 -16.24 9.52
CA ASN A 359 -13.31 -15.39 9.34
C ASN A 359 -12.86 -13.93 9.31
N PHE A 360 -13.00 -13.27 8.17
CA PHE A 360 -12.62 -11.87 8.01
C PHE A 360 -13.75 -10.97 8.51
N GLY A 361 -13.46 -10.22 9.58
CA GLY A 361 -14.41 -9.31 10.21
C GLY A 361 -13.74 -8.03 10.69
N PHE A 362 -14.56 -7.05 11.08
CA PHE A 362 -14.07 -5.75 11.57
C PHE A 362 -13.19 -5.90 12.81
N GLU A 363 -13.47 -6.91 13.63
CA GLU A 363 -12.71 -7.28 14.82
C GLU A 363 -11.29 -7.80 14.51
N GLN A 364 -11.01 -8.18 13.27
CA GLN A 364 -9.68 -8.65 12.82
C GLN A 364 -8.78 -7.51 12.34
N LEU A 365 -9.31 -6.32 12.09
CA LEU A 365 -8.48 -5.18 11.69
C LEU A 365 -7.44 -4.86 12.77
N GLY A 366 -6.19 -4.68 12.35
CA GLY A 366 -5.04 -4.49 13.26
C GLY A 366 -4.39 -5.77 13.77
N THR A 367 -4.86 -6.97 13.39
CA THR A 367 -4.15 -8.24 13.67
C THR A 367 -2.77 -8.21 13.01
N PHE A 368 -1.71 -8.63 13.72
CA PHE A 368 -0.38 -8.76 13.14
C PHE A 368 -0.31 -9.96 12.19
N LEU A 369 0.30 -9.71 11.04
CA LEU A 369 0.48 -10.66 9.96
C LEU A 369 1.97 -10.83 9.65
N ILE A 370 2.36 -12.05 9.32
CA ILE A 370 3.72 -12.49 9.01
C ILE A 370 3.75 -13.02 7.59
N SER A 371 4.60 -12.41 6.75
CA SER A 371 4.90 -12.85 5.39
C SER A 371 6.32 -13.45 5.36
N PRO A 372 6.49 -14.77 5.54
CA PRO A 372 7.79 -15.42 5.59
C PRO A 372 8.53 -15.38 4.24
N LYS A 373 9.86 -15.30 4.33
CA LYS A 373 10.77 -15.32 3.17
C LYS A 373 11.76 -16.47 3.29
N PRO A 374 12.15 -17.15 2.19
CA PRO A 374 12.99 -18.34 2.28
C PRO A 374 14.45 -18.03 2.67
N LYS A 375 14.96 -16.84 2.33
CA LYS A 375 16.37 -16.45 2.50
C LYS A 375 16.55 -15.11 3.26
N ALA A 376 15.49 -14.59 3.86
CA ALA A 376 15.49 -13.33 4.60
C ALA A 376 14.58 -13.44 5.82
N GLU A 377 14.61 -12.45 6.72
CA GLU A 377 13.61 -12.32 7.77
C GLU A 377 12.23 -12.08 7.15
N ALA A 378 11.17 -12.57 7.80
CA ALA A 378 9.81 -12.28 7.40
C ALA A 378 9.52 -10.77 7.41
N ASP A 379 8.61 -10.35 6.54
CA ASP A 379 7.97 -9.05 6.73
C ASP A 379 6.82 -9.17 7.72
N MET A 380 6.80 -8.23 8.67
CA MET A 380 5.66 -8.01 9.54
C MET A 380 4.76 -6.92 8.99
N SER A 381 3.46 -7.09 9.20
CA SER A 381 2.42 -6.17 8.77
C SER A 381 1.18 -6.28 9.65
N VAL A 382 0.16 -5.49 9.35
CA VAL A 382 -1.16 -5.62 9.97
C VAL A 382 -2.24 -5.85 8.92
N LEU A 383 -3.30 -6.57 9.31
CA LEU A 383 -4.52 -6.62 8.51
C LEU A 383 -5.16 -5.22 8.48
N GLY A 384 -4.95 -4.52 7.37
CA GLY A 384 -5.35 -3.12 7.21
C GLY A 384 -6.75 -2.95 6.62
N ASN A 385 -7.16 -3.85 5.72
CA ASN A 385 -8.48 -3.85 5.10
C ASN A 385 -8.82 -5.26 4.59
N PHE A 386 -10.11 -5.57 4.41
CA PHE A 386 -10.56 -6.89 3.97
C PHE A 386 -11.82 -6.78 3.10
N HIS A 387 -12.13 -7.84 2.34
CA HIS A 387 -13.16 -7.85 1.30
C HIS A 387 -13.07 -6.65 0.34
N VAL A 388 -11.84 -6.29 -0.03
CA VAL A 388 -11.58 -5.19 -0.95
C VAL A 388 -11.70 -5.72 -2.37
N SER A 389 -12.54 -5.05 -3.19
CA SER A 389 -12.55 -5.26 -4.63
C SER A 389 -11.62 -4.26 -5.29
N ILE A 390 -10.70 -4.77 -6.11
CA ILE A 390 -9.84 -3.94 -6.95
C ILE A 390 -10.43 -3.98 -8.37
N PRO A 391 -10.99 -2.86 -8.86
CA PRO A 391 -11.55 -2.83 -10.20
C PRO A 391 -10.46 -3.08 -11.24
N LYS A 392 -10.86 -3.58 -12.41
CA LYS A 392 -9.96 -3.68 -13.56
C LYS A 392 -9.50 -2.27 -13.95
N SER A 393 -8.19 -2.07 -14.07
CA SER A 393 -7.65 -0.80 -14.52
C SER A 393 -8.06 -0.58 -15.98
N PRO A 394 -8.61 0.59 -16.34
CA PRO A 394 -8.94 0.92 -17.72
C PRO A 394 -7.69 1.23 -18.54
N GLU A 395 -6.50 0.82 -18.10
CA GLU A 395 -5.21 0.97 -18.77
C GLU A 395 -5.23 0.28 -20.14
N ARG A 396 -5.86 0.97 -21.09
CA ARG A 396 -6.01 0.64 -22.50
C ARG A 396 -4.89 1.33 -23.24
N TYR A 397 -3.98 0.54 -23.77
CA TYR A 397 -2.80 1.03 -24.42
C TYR A 397 -3.00 1.11 -25.93
N LEU A 398 -2.90 2.33 -26.44
CA LEU A 398 -2.92 2.59 -27.87
C LEU A 398 -1.59 2.26 -28.56
N GLY A 399 -0.49 2.16 -27.80
CA GLY A 399 0.85 2.08 -28.39
C GLY A 399 1.47 3.44 -28.72
N ILE A 400 0.73 4.55 -28.61
CA ILE A 400 1.11 5.84 -29.20
C ILE A 400 1.08 6.94 -28.13
N GLY A 401 2.15 7.74 -28.04
CA GLY A 401 2.17 9.01 -27.31
C GLY A 401 1.61 10.12 -28.18
N VAL A 402 0.87 11.06 -27.60
CA VAL A 402 0.36 12.24 -28.30
C VAL A 402 0.78 13.52 -27.59
N SER A 403 1.00 14.58 -28.35
CA SER A 403 1.13 15.96 -27.86
C SER A 403 0.31 16.89 -28.74
N PHE A 404 -0.07 18.02 -28.18
CA PHE A 404 -0.73 19.08 -28.93
C PHE A 404 0.31 20.10 -29.41
N ASN A 405 0.33 20.38 -30.72
CA ASN A 405 1.13 21.45 -31.30
C ASN A 405 0.29 22.74 -31.37
N ASN A 406 0.64 23.70 -30.51
CA ASN A 406 -0.04 24.99 -30.40
C ASN A 406 0.09 25.86 -31.65
N THR A 407 1.10 25.63 -32.50
CA THR A 407 1.35 26.44 -33.70
C THR A 407 0.40 26.06 -34.85
N ASP A 408 0.10 24.77 -34.98
CA ASP A 408 -0.69 24.22 -36.10
C ASP A 408 -2.08 23.72 -35.67
N ASN A 409 -2.43 23.86 -34.39
CA ASN A 409 -3.68 23.36 -33.78
C ASN A 409 -3.94 21.87 -34.09
N LYS A 410 -2.87 21.05 -34.03
CA LYS A 410 -2.90 19.62 -34.41
C LYS A 410 -2.37 18.74 -33.29
N MET A 411 -3.01 17.59 -33.12
CA MET A 411 -2.53 16.50 -32.28
C MET A 411 -1.42 15.73 -33.00
N LEU A 412 -0.18 15.91 -32.59
CA LEU A 412 0.97 15.15 -33.08
C LEU A 412 1.14 13.88 -32.26
N THR A 413 1.55 12.79 -32.89
CA THR A 413 2.03 11.64 -32.13
C THR A 413 3.50 11.84 -31.78
N THR A 414 3.86 11.70 -30.50
CA THR A 414 5.21 11.93 -29.99
C THR A 414 6.10 10.70 -29.97
N GLY A 415 5.57 9.55 -30.35
CA GLY A 415 6.30 8.30 -30.46
C GLY A 415 5.39 7.09 -30.26
N VAL A 416 5.91 5.91 -30.58
CA VAL A 416 5.23 4.64 -30.31
C VAL A 416 6.05 3.85 -29.32
N PHE A 417 5.39 3.39 -28.26
CA PHE A 417 6.05 2.56 -27.26
C PHE A 417 5.56 1.11 -27.39
N PRO A 418 6.47 0.15 -27.42
CA PRO A 418 6.10 -1.26 -27.52
C PRO A 418 5.41 -1.75 -26.23
N LEU A 419 4.61 -2.80 -26.37
CA LEU A 419 4.01 -3.51 -25.24
C LEU A 419 5.10 -4.22 -24.44
N ALA A 420 5.00 -4.23 -23.11
CA ALA A 420 5.97 -4.92 -22.25
C ALA A 420 6.01 -6.45 -22.49
N SER A 421 4.97 -7.03 -23.11
CA SER A 421 4.88 -8.45 -23.47
C SER A 421 5.60 -8.80 -24.78
N GLU A 422 6.00 -7.82 -25.58
CA GLU A 422 6.70 -8.04 -26.85
C GLU A 422 8.20 -7.75 -26.67
N LYS A 423 8.93 -8.72 -26.10
CA LYS A 423 10.38 -8.82 -26.31
C LYS A 423 10.64 -9.36 -27.73
N GLN A 424 10.27 -8.63 -28.78
CA GLN A 424 10.83 -8.77 -30.14
C GLN A 424 10.15 -7.80 -31.12
N GLU A 425 10.99 -6.95 -31.73
CA GLU A 425 10.90 -6.58 -33.15
C GLU A 425 9.59 -5.94 -33.68
N ALA A 426 9.12 -4.85 -33.08
CA ALA A 426 8.52 -3.82 -33.93
C ALA A 426 9.68 -3.05 -34.60
N LYS A 427 10.03 -3.44 -35.83
CA LYS A 427 11.00 -2.67 -36.64
C LYS A 427 10.48 -1.23 -36.79
N PRO A 428 11.35 -0.20 -36.73
CA PRO A 428 10.95 1.20 -36.84
C PRO A 428 10.13 1.59 -38.09
N ASP A 429 10.09 0.73 -39.11
CA ASP A 429 9.49 1.04 -40.40
C ASP A 429 7.95 0.90 -40.47
N ASP A 430 7.30 0.21 -39.52
CA ASP A 430 5.83 -0.01 -39.56
C ASP A 430 5.02 1.02 -38.75
N ILE A 431 5.70 1.93 -38.06
CA ILE A 431 5.06 2.84 -37.13
C ILE A 431 5.63 4.25 -37.29
N ALA A 432 5.37 4.81 -38.48
CA ALA A 432 5.60 6.21 -38.75
C ALA A 432 4.86 7.08 -37.73
N VAL A 433 5.59 8.01 -37.11
CA VAL A 433 5.10 9.20 -36.44
C VAL A 433 3.95 9.79 -37.28
N TYR A 434 2.72 9.76 -36.73
CA TYR A 434 1.55 10.35 -37.36
C TYR A 434 1.52 11.85 -37.03
N ASP A 435 1.60 12.67 -38.07
CA ASP A 435 1.40 14.12 -37.97
C ASP A 435 -0.10 14.42 -38.09
N GLY A 436 -0.84 14.35 -36.99
CA GLY A 436 -2.25 14.72 -36.94
C GLY A 436 -3.20 13.54 -36.76
N LEU A 437 -3.33 13.02 -35.54
CA LEU A 437 -4.47 12.17 -35.19
C LEU A 437 -5.76 13.00 -35.30
N LYS A 438 -6.70 12.57 -36.15
CA LYS A 438 -7.94 13.30 -36.43
C LYS A 438 -9.13 12.69 -35.68
N LYS A 439 -9.29 11.38 -35.77
CA LYS A 439 -10.45 10.68 -35.18
C LYS A 439 -10.11 9.34 -34.58
N ILE A 440 -10.93 8.95 -33.61
CA ILE A 440 -11.10 7.57 -33.14
C ILE A 440 -12.54 7.17 -33.42
N ASN A 441 -12.71 6.13 -34.24
CA ASN A 441 -13.98 5.78 -34.87
C ASN A 441 -14.61 7.04 -35.49
N ASP A 442 -15.70 7.53 -34.91
CA ASP A 442 -16.43 8.70 -35.41
C ASP A 442 -16.18 9.99 -34.61
N ARG A 443 -15.46 9.93 -33.47
CA ARG A 443 -15.18 11.10 -32.63
C ARG A 443 -13.90 11.81 -33.07
N MET A 444 -13.98 13.14 -33.20
CA MET A 444 -12.80 13.99 -33.41
C MET A 444 -11.98 14.13 -32.14
N ILE A 445 -10.66 14.04 -32.26
CA ILE A 445 -9.71 14.23 -31.16
C ILE A 445 -9.05 15.60 -31.37
N LEU A 446 -9.48 16.61 -30.61
CA LEU A 446 -9.07 18.01 -30.81
C LEU A 446 -8.15 18.50 -29.69
N THR A 447 -8.28 17.93 -28.49
CA THR A 447 -7.55 18.32 -27.29
C THR A 447 -6.75 17.15 -26.72
N THR A 448 -5.88 17.44 -25.75
CA THR A 448 -5.15 16.40 -24.99
C THR A 448 -6.07 15.52 -24.13
N ASP A 449 -7.28 15.99 -23.81
CA ASP A 449 -8.24 15.31 -22.94
C ASP A 449 -9.23 14.44 -23.73
N ASP A 450 -9.49 14.76 -25.00
CA ASP A 450 -10.39 13.99 -25.86
C ASP A 450 -9.94 12.53 -26.03
N LEU A 451 -8.64 12.31 -26.13
CA LEU A 451 -8.07 10.97 -26.33
C LEU A 451 -8.32 10.03 -25.14
N PRO A 452 -7.91 10.37 -23.90
CA PRO A 452 -8.19 9.51 -22.75
C PRO A 452 -9.70 9.36 -22.50
N GLU A 453 -10.50 10.39 -22.72
CA GLU A 453 -11.96 10.31 -22.57
C GLU A 453 -12.59 9.34 -23.58
N GLU A 454 -12.19 9.40 -24.85
CA GLU A 454 -12.73 8.50 -25.86
C GLU A 454 -12.25 7.06 -25.68
N LEU A 455 -10.97 6.86 -25.35
CA LEU A 455 -10.44 5.54 -25.02
C LEU A 455 -11.11 4.93 -23.79
N SER A 456 -11.67 5.73 -22.87
CA SER A 456 -12.42 5.25 -21.71
C SER A 456 -13.74 4.53 -22.05
N LYS A 457 -14.17 4.54 -23.33
CA LYS A 457 -15.39 3.86 -23.78
C LYS A 457 -15.18 2.43 -24.32
N PHE A 458 -13.95 2.01 -24.61
CA PHE A 458 -13.63 0.73 -25.30
C PHE A 458 -12.84 -0.28 -24.47
N GLU A 459 -13.25 -1.54 -24.39
CA GLU A 459 -12.53 -2.55 -23.59
C GLU A 459 -11.15 -2.96 -24.14
N THR A 460 -10.30 -3.54 -23.29
CA THR A 460 -9.05 -4.18 -23.74
C THR A 460 -9.36 -5.32 -24.72
N ASN A 461 -8.54 -5.47 -25.76
CA ASN A 461 -8.73 -6.34 -26.93
C ASN A 461 -9.88 -5.94 -27.86
N GLN A 462 -10.55 -4.82 -27.61
CA GLN A 462 -11.45 -4.22 -28.59
C GLN A 462 -10.65 -3.46 -29.66
N SER A 463 -11.09 -3.56 -30.91
CA SER A 463 -10.49 -2.81 -32.02
C SER A 463 -11.14 -1.44 -32.16
N ILE A 464 -10.32 -0.41 -32.35
CA ILE A 464 -10.72 0.95 -32.68
C ILE A 464 -10.11 1.36 -34.02
N LYS A 465 -10.80 2.21 -34.76
CA LYS A 465 -10.33 2.75 -36.04
C LYS A 465 -9.73 4.13 -35.80
N LEU A 466 -8.46 4.30 -36.13
CA LEU A 466 -7.80 5.61 -36.13
C LEU A 466 -7.89 6.23 -37.51
N GLU A 467 -8.16 7.53 -37.57
CA GLU A 467 -8.00 8.36 -38.75
C GLU A 467 -6.87 9.38 -38.49
N TYR A 468 -5.86 9.41 -39.35
CA TYR A 468 -4.66 10.24 -39.15
C TYR A 468 -4.07 10.73 -40.47
N THR A 469 -3.16 11.70 -40.41
CA THR A 469 -2.34 12.14 -41.56
C THR A 469 -0.87 11.78 -41.37
N LYS A 470 -0.15 11.49 -42.47
CA LYS A 470 1.30 11.24 -42.47
C LYS A 470 2.00 12.39 -43.20
N ASN A 471 2.95 13.05 -42.54
CA ASN A 471 3.73 14.18 -43.09
C ASN A 471 2.87 15.29 -43.73
N GLY A 472 1.72 15.61 -43.13
CA GLY A 472 0.78 16.62 -43.68
C GLY A 472 0.08 16.24 -45.00
N GLY A 473 0.22 14.98 -45.46
CA GLY A 473 -0.37 14.47 -46.69
C GLY A 473 -1.81 13.95 -46.54
N ALA A 474 -2.15 12.91 -47.32
CA ALA A 474 -3.49 12.33 -47.34
C ALA A 474 -3.93 11.75 -45.99
N THR A 475 -5.25 11.70 -45.77
CA THR A 475 -5.84 11.01 -44.63
C THR A 475 -5.71 9.50 -44.82
N HIS A 476 -5.25 8.81 -43.77
CA HIS A 476 -5.14 7.37 -43.68
C HIS A 476 -6.02 6.84 -42.55
N THR A 477 -6.38 5.56 -42.64
CA THR A 477 -7.09 4.87 -41.55
C THR A 477 -6.35 3.60 -41.16
N LYS A 478 -6.31 3.31 -39.85
CA LYS A 478 -5.70 2.08 -39.31
C LYS A 478 -6.55 1.56 -38.17
N THR A 479 -6.90 0.28 -38.23
CA THR A 479 -7.55 -0.40 -37.11
C THR A 479 -6.48 -0.85 -36.13
N ILE A 480 -6.62 -0.48 -34.86
CA ILE A 480 -5.74 -0.90 -33.77
C ILE A 480 -6.58 -1.65 -32.73
N THR A 481 -6.12 -2.83 -32.35
CA THR A 481 -6.67 -3.55 -31.20
C THR A 481 -6.04 -2.98 -29.93
N LEU A 482 -6.85 -2.41 -29.04
CA LEU A 482 -6.40 -1.92 -27.74
C LEU A 482 -5.83 -3.08 -26.95
N LYS A 483 -4.66 -2.88 -26.34
CA LYS A 483 -4.02 -3.90 -25.49
C LYS A 483 -3.96 -3.42 -24.06
N PRO A 484 -3.93 -4.31 -23.05
CA PRO A 484 -3.66 -3.88 -21.69
C PRO A 484 -2.31 -3.15 -21.63
N ARG A 485 -2.29 -1.95 -21.02
CA ARG A 485 -1.06 -1.21 -20.76
C ARG A 485 -0.37 -1.88 -19.59
N TYR A 486 0.67 -2.64 -19.88
CA TYR A 486 1.60 -3.06 -18.85
C TYR A 486 2.59 -1.91 -18.62
N VAL A 487 2.18 -0.92 -17.82
CA VAL A 487 3.12 0.09 -17.34
C VAL A 487 4.13 -0.63 -16.45
N LYS A 488 5.34 -0.81 -16.96
CA LYS A 488 6.48 -1.15 -16.09
C LYS A 488 6.49 -0.11 -14.98
N SER A 489 6.47 -0.60 -13.75
CA SER A 489 6.55 0.27 -12.59
C SER A 489 7.72 1.23 -12.74
N ASN A 490 7.47 2.50 -12.42
CA ASN A 490 8.49 3.52 -12.38
C ASN A 490 8.72 3.84 -10.92
N PRO A 491 9.80 3.34 -10.30
CA PRO A 491 10.09 3.54 -8.89
C PRO A 491 9.94 4.99 -8.43
N GLN A 492 10.38 5.96 -9.24
CA GLN A 492 10.32 7.39 -8.90
C GLN A 492 8.88 7.91 -8.86
N LYS A 493 8.04 7.47 -9.81
CA LYS A 493 6.61 7.83 -9.83
C LYS A 493 5.80 7.08 -8.79
N ASP A 494 6.19 5.84 -8.53
CA ASP A 494 5.54 4.98 -7.54
C ASP A 494 6.00 5.33 -6.11
N LEU A 495 7.09 6.09 -5.99
CA LEU A 495 7.72 6.57 -4.76
C LEU A 495 8.30 5.43 -3.90
N PHE A 496 8.81 4.35 -4.53
CA PHE A 496 9.57 3.29 -3.86
C PHE A 496 10.37 2.41 -4.86
N VAL A 497 11.51 1.87 -4.41
CA VAL A 497 12.58 1.26 -5.23
C VAL A 497 12.14 0.06 -6.07
N GLU A 498 11.30 -0.81 -5.53
CA GLU A 498 10.97 -2.11 -6.16
C GLU A 498 9.72 -2.08 -7.03
N GLY A 499 8.94 -1.00 -6.91
CA GLY A 499 7.80 -0.78 -7.77
C GLY A 499 6.62 -1.73 -7.56
N LYS A 500 5.61 -1.57 -8.41
CA LYS A 500 4.34 -2.30 -8.35
C LYS A 500 4.40 -3.63 -9.09
N SER A 501 3.59 -4.58 -8.65
CA SER A 501 3.35 -5.82 -9.40
C SER A 501 2.72 -5.55 -10.75
N LEU A 502 3.09 -6.36 -11.75
CA LEU A 502 2.57 -6.25 -13.12
C LEU A 502 1.04 -6.39 -13.16
N ARG A 503 0.52 -7.50 -12.62
CA ARG A 503 -0.91 -7.71 -12.37
C ARG A 503 -1.21 -7.30 -10.93
N ARG A 504 -2.13 -6.36 -10.76
CA ARG A 504 -2.50 -5.80 -9.44
C ARG A 504 -3.95 -5.33 -9.37
N ASP A 505 -4.76 -5.65 -10.37
CA ASP A 505 -6.12 -5.17 -10.58
C ASP A 505 -7.07 -6.33 -10.92
N ASN A 506 -8.35 -6.00 -11.14
CA ASN A 506 -9.40 -6.97 -11.48
C ASN A 506 -9.54 -8.12 -10.46
N PHE A 507 -9.31 -7.82 -9.19
CA PHE A 507 -9.56 -8.75 -8.09
C PHE A 507 -10.94 -8.47 -7.50
N LYS A 508 -11.81 -9.49 -7.49
CA LYS A 508 -13.14 -9.36 -6.86
C LYS A 508 -13.03 -9.18 -5.36
N GLU A 509 -12.07 -9.88 -4.75
CA GLU A 509 -11.92 -9.93 -3.30
C GLU A 509 -10.47 -10.21 -2.92
N VAL A 510 -9.87 -9.27 -2.19
CA VAL A 510 -8.56 -9.37 -1.55
C VAL A 510 -8.64 -8.81 -0.14
N PHE A 511 -7.67 -9.16 0.70
CA PHE A 511 -7.34 -8.37 1.87
C PHE A 511 -6.07 -7.55 1.63
N VAL A 512 -5.94 -6.45 2.37
CA VAL A 512 -4.85 -5.48 2.25
C VAL A 512 -4.07 -5.44 3.56
N HIS A 513 -2.75 -5.47 3.44
CA HIS A 513 -1.82 -5.33 4.55
C HIS A 513 -0.61 -4.50 4.11
N ASP A 514 0.20 -4.05 5.06
CA ASP A 514 1.28 -3.07 4.84
C ASP A 514 2.69 -3.67 4.78
N ALA A 515 2.81 -4.98 4.56
CA ALA A 515 4.12 -5.65 4.41
C ALA A 515 4.88 -5.06 3.23
N ARG A 516 6.19 -4.84 3.38
CA ARG A 516 7.06 -4.21 2.36
C ARG A 516 7.59 -5.23 1.36
N LEU A 517 6.66 -5.91 0.69
CA LEU A 517 6.97 -6.98 -0.25
C LEU A 517 7.33 -6.44 -1.64
N ALA A 518 8.40 -6.97 -2.22
CA ALA A 518 8.69 -6.82 -3.63
C ALA A 518 7.69 -7.61 -4.49
N PRO A 519 7.50 -7.25 -5.77
CA PRO A 519 6.69 -8.06 -6.69
C PRO A 519 7.14 -9.52 -6.79
N SER A 520 8.44 -9.80 -6.70
CA SER A 520 9.00 -11.16 -6.68
C SER A 520 8.82 -11.89 -5.35
N GLU A 521 8.48 -11.18 -4.28
CA GLU A 521 8.19 -11.74 -2.96
C GLU A 521 6.70 -12.05 -2.77
N CYS A 522 5.87 -11.71 -3.76
CA CYS A 522 4.50 -12.21 -3.85
C CYS A 522 4.49 -13.71 -4.22
N GLY A 523 3.43 -14.42 -3.86
CA GLY A 523 3.23 -15.85 -4.03
C GLY A 523 3.54 -16.68 -2.77
N GLY A 524 4.17 -16.07 -1.78
CA GLY A 524 4.35 -16.62 -0.43
C GLY A 524 3.07 -16.55 0.43
N PRO A 525 2.99 -17.35 1.50
CA PRO A 525 1.85 -17.38 2.40
C PRO A 525 1.82 -16.18 3.35
N VAL A 526 0.66 -15.94 3.96
CA VAL A 526 0.45 -14.97 5.03
C VAL A 526 -0.12 -15.71 6.23
N PHE A 527 0.48 -15.52 7.40
CA PHE A 527 0.03 -16.08 8.67
C PHE A 527 -0.22 -14.99 9.71
N ASP A 528 -0.98 -15.28 10.76
CA ASP A 528 -0.93 -14.50 11.99
C ASP A 528 0.16 -15.02 12.96
N ALA A 529 0.30 -14.33 14.08
CA ALA A 529 1.14 -14.71 15.22
C ALA A 529 0.91 -16.12 15.77
N LYS A 530 -0.28 -16.71 15.53
CA LYS A 530 -0.71 -18.01 16.07
C LYS A 530 -0.56 -19.14 15.04
N GLY A 531 -0.12 -18.82 13.82
CA GLY A 531 0.04 -19.78 12.72
C GLY A 531 -1.23 -20.07 11.94
N ASN A 532 -2.29 -19.27 12.12
CA ASN A 532 -3.45 -19.36 11.27
C ASN A 532 -3.09 -18.84 9.87
N PHE A 533 -3.48 -19.58 8.84
CA PHE A 533 -3.21 -19.21 7.45
C PHE A 533 -4.27 -18.23 6.93
N TYR A 534 -3.86 -17.00 6.64
CA TYR A 534 -4.75 -15.93 6.17
C TYR A 534 -4.89 -15.93 4.65
N GLY A 535 -3.87 -16.36 3.91
CA GLY A 535 -3.91 -16.35 2.45
C GLY A 535 -2.55 -16.33 1.78
N ILE A 536 -2.52 -15.94 0.51
CA ILE A 536 -1.30 -15.85 -0.30
C ILE A 536 -1.13 -14.42 -0.83
N ASN A 537 0.04 -13.83 -0.60
CA ASN A 537 0.43 -12.54 -1.16
C ASN A 537 0.37 -12.61 -2.69
N ILE A 538 -0.33 -11.70 -3.36
CA ILE A 538 -0.57 -11.79 -4.81
C ILE A 538 0.00 -10.60 -5.60
N ALA A 539 -0.01 -9.41 -5.00
CA ALA A 539 0.47 -8.22 -5.66
C ALA A 539 0.90 -7.12 -4.68
N ARG A 540 2.01 -6.46 -4.98
CA ARG A 540 2.36 -5.13 -4.45
C ARG A 540 1.60 -4.09 -5.26
N LEU A 541 0.51 -3.56 -4.71
CA LEU A 541 -0.37 -2.62 -5.40
C LEU A 541 0.21 -1.19 -5.40
N SER A 542 0.74 -0.77 -4.26
CA SER A 542 1.25 0.58 -4.04
C SER A 542 2.40 0.57 -3.05
N ARG A 543 2.89 1.76 -2.70
CA ARG A 543 3.86 1.98 -1.62
C ARG A 543 3.37 1.47 -0.26
N THR A 544 2.06 1.40 -0.04
CA THR A 544 1.48 1.15 1.29
C THR A 544 0.67 -0.15 1.34
N SER A 545 0.28 -0.67 0.18
CA SER A 545 -0.69 -1.74 0.06
C SER A 545 -0.10 -2.94 -0.66
N SER A 546 0.02 -4.03 0.09
CA SER A 546 0.21 -5.39 -0.42
C SER A 546 -1.14 -6.11 -0.39
N LEU A 547 -1.46 -6.80 -1.48
CA LEU A 547 -2.70 -7.53 -1.66
C LEU A 547 -2.44 -9.01 -1.45
N ALA A 548 -3.38 -9.69 -0.79
CA ALA A 548 -3.35 -11.12 -0.65
C ALA A 548 -4.73 -11.73 -0.92
N ILE A 549 -4.73 -12.91 -1.54
CA ILE A 549 -5.95 -13.69 -1.77
C ILE A 549 -6.31 -14.42 -0.47
N PRO A 550 -7.51 -14.22 0.09
CA PRO A 550 -7.98 -14.89 1.30
C PRO A 550 -7.90 -16.42 1.20
N ALA A 551 -7.51 -17.07 2.30
CA ALA A 551 -7.44 -18.52 2.41
C ALA A 551 -8.73 -19.26 1.94
N PRO A 552 -9.96 -18.78 2.23
CA PRO A 552 -11.18 -19.41 1.71
C PRO A 552 -11.21 -19.54 0.18
N LEU A 553 -10.73 -18.52 -0.56
CA LEU A 553 -10.68 -18.54 -2.02
C LEU A 553 -9.59 -19.49 -2.53
N ILE A 554 -8.46 -19.63 -1.81
CA ILE A 554 -7.43 -20.63 -2.12
C ILE A 554 -8.00 -22.05 -1.99
N VAL A 555 -8.73 -22.32 -0.91
CA VAL A 555 -9.38 -23.63 -0.69
C VAL A 555 -10.42 -23.92 -1.78
N GLN A 556 -11.22 -22.92 -2.16
CA GLN A 556 -12.20 -23.05 -3.24
C GLN A 556 -11.52 -23.36 -4.58
N PHE A 557 -10.43 -22.66 -4.91
CA PHE A 557 -9.64 -22.91 -6.11
C PHE A 557 -9.16 -24.36 -6.16
N VAL A 558 -8.54 -24.87 -5.08
CA VAL A 558 -8.04 -26.24 -5.00
C VAL A 558 -9.16 -27.28 -5.12
N LYS A 559 -10.27 -27.09 -4.39
CA LYS A 559 -11.43 -28.01 -4.45
C LYS A 559 -12.10 -28.05 -5.82
N GLY A 560 -12.00 -26.96 -6.59
CA GLY A 560 -12.54 -26.88 -7.95
C GLY A 560 -11.73 -27.67 -8.99
N ILE A 561 -10.54 -28.16 -8.64
CA ILE A 561 -9.69 -28.92 -9.55
C ILE A 561 -10.22 -30.35 -9.65
N THR A 562 -10.75 -30.71 -10.80
CA THR A 562 -11.03 -32.11 -11.12
C THR A 562 -9.70 -32.78 -11.45
N VAL A 563 -9.21 -33.66 -10.56
CA VAL A 563 -8.01 -34.47 -10.84
C VAL A 563 -8.40 -35.47 -11.93
N LEU A 564 -7.89 -35.25 -13.15
CA LEU A 564 -7.99 -36.19 -14.26
C LEU A 564 -7.10 -37.41 -14.03
#